data_AF-A0A392QVS1-F1
#
_entry.id   AF-A0A392QVS1-F1
#
_cell.length_a   1.000
_cell.length_b   1.000
_cell.length_c   1.000
_cell.angle_alpha   90.00
_cell.angle_beta   90.00
_cell.angle_gamma   90.00
#
_symmetry.space_group_name_H-M   'P 1'
#
loop_
_entity.id
_entity.type
_entity.pdbx_description
1 polymer ?
#
loop_
_entity_poly.entity_id
_entity_poly.type
_entity_poly.pdbx_seq_one_letter_code
_entity_poly.pdbx_strand_id
1 'polypeptide(L)' 'KALNEIKASLGWRVVYAWVGDDPCGDGDLPPWSGVTCSTVGDYRVVTELYVFYLNL' A
#
# COMPACT_ATOMS: atom_id res chain seq x y z
N LYS A 1 -0.95 10.39 1.76
CA LYS A 1 0.34 11.14 1.83
C LYS A 1 1.43 10.32 2.53
N ALA A 2 1.22 9.87 3.78
CA ALA A 2 2.22 9.07 4.53
C ALA A 2 2.67 7.77 3.83
N LEU A 3 1.76 6.98 3.23
CA LEU A 3 2.15 5.74 2.53
C LEU A 3 3.05 5.97 1.31
N ASN A 4 2.89 7.10 0.61
CA ASN A 4 3.75 7.43 -0.53
C ASN A 4 5.16 7.80 -0.08
N GLU A 5 5.29 8.43 1.10
CA GLU A 5 6.59 8.72 1.72
C GLU A 5 7.27 7.42 2.19
N ILE A 6 6.50 6.47 2.72
CA ILE A 6 6.98 5.12 3.05
C ILE A 6 7.45 4.37 1.79
N LYS A 7 6.66 4.40 0.71
CA LYS A 7 7.02 3.83 -0.61
C LYS A 7 8.33 4.39 -1.14
N ALA A 8 8.54 5.70 -1.02
CA ALA A 8 9.79 6.35 -1.40
C ALA A 8 10.99 5.94 -0.50
N SER A 9 10.75 5.76 0.79
CA SER A 9 11.81 5.44 1.78
C SER A 9 12.28 3.98 1.73
N LEU A 10 11.38 3.04 1.39
CA LEU A 10 11.69 1.61 1.29
C LEU A 10 12.41 1.23 -0.02
N GLY A 11 12.46 2.16 -0.98
CA GLY A 11 13.11 1.96 -2.28
C GLY A 11 12.45 0.89 -3.14
N TRP A 12 13.14 0.48 -4.21
CA TRP A 12 12.63 -0.43 -5.26
C TRP A 12 12.19 -1.83 -4.76
N ARG A 13 12.57 -2.22 -3.54
CA ARG A 13 12.37 -3.58 -3.00
C ARG A 13 10.93 -3.87 -2.57
N VAL A 14 10.18 -2.85 -2.13
CA VAL A 14 8.76 -2.98 -1.76
C VAL A 14 7.85 -2.52 -2.91
N VAL A 15 8.39 -1.71 -3.83
CA VAL A 15 7.65 -1.07 -4.92
C VAL A 15 7.10 -2.06 -5.95
N TYR A 16 7.72 -3.24 -6.13
CA TYR A 16 7.19 -4.27 -7.05
C TYR A 16 5.76 -4.69 -6.71
N ALA A 17 5.44 -4.75 -5.42
CA ALA A 17 4.14 -5.24 -4.95
C ALA A 17 3.09 -4.11 -4.81
N TRP A 18 3.50 -2.85 -4.97
CA TRP A 18 2.67 -1.66 -4.75
C TRP A 18 2.51 -0.88 -6.06
N VAL A 19 1.53 -1.31 -6.86
CA VAL A 19 1.23 -0.75 -8.19
C VAL A 19 0.21 0.37 -8.09
N GLY A 20 0.39 1.45 -8.87
CA GLY A 20 -0.50 2.61 -8.87
C GLY A 20 -0.38 3.52 -7.65
N ASP A 21 -1.39 4.36 -7.45
CA ASP A 21 -1.44 5.40 -6.42
C ASP A 21 -2.47 5.14 -5.31
N ASP A 22 -3.42 4.21 -5.50
CA ASP A 22 -4.39 3.81 -4.48
C ASP A 22 -3.90 2.55 -3.73
N PRO A 23 -3.53 2.65 -2.45
CA PRO A 23 -3.13 1.50 -1.65
C PRO A 23 -4.23 0.47 -1.47
N CYS A 24 -5.49 0.89 -1.54
CA CYS A 24 -6.66 0.00 -1.45
C CYS A 24 -7.03 -0.62 -2.81
N GLY A 25 -6.24 -0.35 -3.86
CA GLY A 25 -6.48 -0.84 -5.22
C GLY A 25 -7.54 -0.02 -5.94
N ASP A 26 -7.32 0.33 -7.20
CA ASP A 26 -8.23 1.14 -8.02
C ASP A 26 -8.75 0.36 -9.23
N GLY A 27 -10.07 0.31 -9.40
CA GLY A 27 -10.73 -0.49 -10.45
C GLY A 27 -10.38 -1.97 -10.38
N ASP A 28 -9.69 -2.46 -11.41
CA ASP A 28 -9.22 -3.85 -11.54
C ASP A 28 -7.90 -4.13 -10.80
N LEU A 29 -7.23 -3.08 -10.29
CA LEU A 29 -5.98 -3.25 -9.56
C LEU A 29 -6.27 -3.75 -8.13
N PRO A 30 -5.63 -4.84 -7.70
CA PRO A 30 -5.77 -5.29 -6.32
C PRO A 30 -5.14 -4.28 -5.35
N PRO A 31 -5.53 -4.31 -4.06
CA PRO A 31 -4.83 -3.58 -3.01
C PRO A 31 -3.34 -3.90 -2.99
N TRP A 32 -2.55 -2.96 -2.48
CA TRP A 32 -1.13 -3.15 -2.26
C TRP A 32 -0.88 -4.32 -1.32
N SER A 33 0.18 -5.11 -1.59
CA SER A 33 0.51 -6.24 -0.72
C SER A 33 0.84 -5.78 0.70
N GLY A 34 0.24 -6.43 1.69
CA GLY A 34 0.40 -6.10 3.11
C GLY A 34 -0.41 -4.88 3.58
N VAL A 35 -1.23 -4.27 2.71
CA VAL A 35 -2.17 -3.22 3.09
C VAL A 35 -3.52 -3.83 3.40
N THR A 36 -4.06 -3.51 4.58
CA THR A 36 -5.45 -3.80 4.94
C THR A 36 -6.26 -2.53 4.83
N CYS A 37 -7.36 -2.59 4.08
CA CYS A 37 -8.31 -1.49 3.96
C CYS A 37 -9.64 -1.82 4.63
N SER A 38 -10.31 -0.79 5.15
CA SER A 38 -11.67 -0.86 5.66
C SER A 38 -12.52 0.24 5.06
N THR A 39 -13.82 -0.02 4.91
CA THR A 39 -14.78 0.95 4.41
C THR A 39 -15.39 1.70 5.60
N VAL A 40 -15.35 3.03 5.55
CA VAL A 40 -15.98 3.90 6.53
C VAL A 40 -16.93 4.83 5.78
N GLY A 41 -18.23 4.53 5.79
CA GLY A 41 -19.19 5.21 4.93
C GLY A 41 -18.90 4.95 3.45
N ASP A 42 -18.66 6.02 2.68
CA ASP A 42 -18.42 5.95 1.23
C ASP A 42 -16.93 5.94 0.83
N TYR A 43 -16.01 5.93 1.81
CA TYR A 43 -14.57 5.96 1.53
C TYR A 43 -13.85 4.74 2.13
N ARG A 44 -12.74 4.35 1.48
CA ARG A 44 -11.83 3.31 1.96
C ARG A 44 -10.65 3.95 2.65
N VAL A 45 -10.28 3.40 3.81
CA VAL A 45 -9.10 3.82 4.57
C VAL A 45 -8.18 2.64 4.79
N VAL A 46 -6.88 2.90 4.73
CA VAL A 46 -5.87 1.95 5.18
C VAL A 46 -5.91 1.91 6.70
N THR A 47 -6.18 0.74 7.27
CA THR A 47 -6.22 0.53 8.72
C THR A 47 -4.95 -0.13 9.24
N GLU A 48 -4.32 -0.97 8.41
CA GLU A 48 -3.10 -1.69 8.79
C GLU A 48 -2.14 -1.76 7.61
N LEU A 49 -0.84 -1.73 7.93
CA LEU A 49 0.24 -1.86 6.97
C LEU A 49 1.28 -2.84 7.53
N TYR A 50 1.50 -3.93 6.81
CA TYR A 50 2.53 -4.91 7.11
C TYR A 50 3.59 -4.91 6.02
N VAL A 51 4.81 -4.48 6.39
CA VAL A 51 5.93 -4.34 5.47
C VAL A 51 6.96 -5.41 5.79
N PHE A 52 7.31 -6.22 4.80
CA PHE A 52 8.49 -7.07 4.84
C PHE A 52 9.64 -6.38 4.11
N TYR A 53 10.75 -6.17 4.81
CA TYR A 53 12.00 -5.76 4.19
C TYR A 53 13.01 -6.89 4.32
N LEU A 54 13.47 -7.41 3.18
CA LEU A 54 14.58 -8.35 3.13
C LEU A 54 15.89 -7.54 3.32
N ASN A 55 16.43 -7.57 4.53
CA ASN A 55 17.83 -7.25 4.77
C ASN A 55 18.67 -8.43 4.26
N LEU A 56 19.49 -8.19 3.23
CA LEU A 56 20.56 -9.08 2.80
C LEU A 56 21.85 -8.68 3.50
#